data_AF-A0A523S5E3-F1
#
_entry.id   AF-A0A523S5E3-F1
#
_cell.length_a   1.000
_cell.length_b   1.000
_cell.length_c   1.000
_cell.angle_alpha   90.00
_cell.angle_beta   90.00
_cell.angle_gamma   90.00
#
_symmetry.space_group_name_H-M   'P 1'
#
loop_
_entity.id
_entity.type
_entity.pdbx_description
1 polymer ?
#
loop_
_entity_poly.entity_id
_entity_poly.type
_entity_poly.pdbx_seq_one_letter_code
_entity_poly.pdbx_strand_id
1 'polypeptide(L)'
;MPETQKCQFKSKIIEDYTCPEPALKNSEKGYCIFHEPSEDKNIKNFSEGIKRKIDKKDYDFRGYWFPEEETHLEEPAFEWRITFTNFTFETLALFAESIFKGYAYFSGATFEKGADFRDSTLEKRAVFPSSTFKERVYFGFIFDFGSTFKDMAIFNGAAFEKGADFARTTFEGVADFTGATFRDAVFTAATFEKAADFRNSSFVYADFAASTFKEIVRLDHVRFKIPSHADVLFRKAKVLWHEQGNYVEEGKCHYQEMDYIRKQKNWFVRYILANLFHRLLYGYGEKPFWIFAWCAGLIIFSSVIYWISKGVLKIVGVRAVPVEDYWNSLYFSVVTFTTLGYGDFRPIGKVKILASIEAILGIFFVALFIFTFARRTAGR
;
A
#
# COMPACT_ATOMS: atom_id res chain seq x y z
N MET A 1 28.97 53.35 -9.07
CA MET A 1 28.49 52.40 -8.04
C MET A 1 29.10 51.05 -8.39
N PRO A 2 29.78 50.34 -7.49
CA PRO A 2 30.30 49.02 -7.84
C PRO A 2 29.10 48.11 -8.16
N GLU A 3 29.11 47.49 -9.34
CA GLU A 3 28.09 46.53 -9.75
C GLU A 3 28.02 45.42 -8.70
N THR A 4 26.86 45.26 -8.06
CA THR A 4 26.62 44.14 -7.17
C THR A 4 26.69 42.85 -7.99
N GLN A 5 27.70 42.02 -7.74
CA GLN A 5 27.88 40.74 -8.39
C GLN A 5 26.60 39.91 -8.25
N LYS A 6 26.11 39.34 -9.36
CA LYS A 6 24.91 38.50 -9.37
C LYS A 6 25.24 37.10 -8.86
N CYS A 7 24.25 36.44 -8.26
CA CYS A 7 24.38 35.05 -7.85
C CYS A 7 24.71 34.14 -9.04
N GLN A 8 25.71 33.27 -8.86
CA GLN A 8 26.19 32.34 -9.89
C GLN A 8 25.50 30.96 -9.86
N PHE A 9 24.45 30.78 -9.06
CA PHE A 9 23.71 29.53 -9.04
C PHE A 9 23.09 29.23 -10.41
N LYS A 10 23.24 27.98 -10.86
CA LYS A 10 22.71 27.43 -12.10
C LYS A 10 21.88 26.20 -11.75
N SER A 11 20.64 26.18 -12.22
CA SER A 11 19.74 25.04 -12.10
C SER A 11 20.18 23.92 -13.04
N LYS A 12 20.22 22.68 -12.55
CA LYS A 12 20.48 21.49 -13.36
C LYS A 12 19.25 21.10 -14.17
N ILE A 13 18.05 21.42 -13.68
CA ILE A 13 16.78 21.01 -14.28
C ILE A 13 16.32 22.02 -15.34
N ILE A 14 16.71 23.29 -15.21
CA ILE A 14 16.28 24.39 -16.09
C ILE A 14 17.49 25.21 -16.50
N GLU A 15 17.96 25.02 -17.72
CA GLU A 15 19.22 25.59 -18.25
C GLU A 15 19.26 27.12 -18.22
N ASP A 16 18.14 27.78 -18.49
CA ASP A 16 18.04 29.24 -18.60
C ASP A 16 17.70 29.96 -17.29
N TYR A 17 17.68 29.24 -16.16
CA TYR A 17 17.41 29.88 -14.88
C TYR A 17 18.57 30.78 -14.44
N THR A 18 18.24 32.00 -14.02
CA THR A 18 19.16 32.92 -13.37
C THR A 18 18.56 33.42 -12.06
N CYS A 19 19.33 33.29 -10.98
CA CYS A 19 18.91 33.77 -9.67
C CYS A 19 18.89 35.32 -9.66
N PRO A 20 17.78 35.96 -9.26
CA PRO A 20 17.68 37.43 -9.23
C PRO A 20 18.43 38.07 -8.06
N GLU A 21 18.87 37.27 -7.09
CA GLU A 21 19.45 37.76 -5.84
C GLU A 21 20.94 38.13 -5.99
N PRO A 22 21.40 39.18 -5.30
CA PRO A 22 22.81 39.54 -5.31
C PRO A 22 23.65 38.47 -4.60
N ALA A 23 24.87 38.25 -5.12
CA ALA A 23 25.84 37.39 -4.46
C ALA A 23 26.29 38.00 -3.12
N LEU A 24 26.56 37.14 -2.14
CA LEU A 24 27.23 37.54 -0.91
C LEU A 24 28.66 37.98 -1.22
N LYS A 25 29.10 39.09 -0.60
CA LYS A 25 30.45 39.63 -0.81
C LYS A 25 31.56 38.66 -0.41
N ASN A 26 31.28 37.75 0.51
CA ASN A 26 32.21 36.77 1.07
C ASN A 26 31.96 35.35 0.53
N SER A 27 31.11 35.16 -0.48
CA SER A 27 30.90 33.84 -1.09
C SER A 27 32.03 33.50 -2.06
N GLU A 28 32.73 32.39 -1.81
CA GLU A 28 33.76 31.86 -2.72
C GLU A 28 33.19 31.48 -4.09
N LYS A 29 31.94 30.98 -4.11
CA LYS A 29 31.23 30.55 -5.33
C LYS A 29 30.37 31.65 -5.94
N GLY A 30 30.38 32.87 -5.38
CA GLY A 30 29.52 33.96 -5.83
C GLY A 30 28.03 33.65 -5.65
N TYR A 31 27.64 32.93 -4.61
CA TYR A 31 26.25 32.59 -4.29
C TYR A 31 25.57 33.66 -3.42
N CYS A 32 24.25 33.76 -3.54
CA CYS A 32 23.43 34.60 -2.67
C CYS A 32 23.19 33.90 -1.33
N ILE A 33 22.56 34.62 -0.39
CA ILE A 33 22.21 34.07 0.94
C ILE A 33 21.39 32.77 0.86
N PHE A 34 20.60 32.58 -0.20
CA PHE A 34 19.77 31.40 -0.36
C PHE A 34 20.52 30.19 -0.89
N HIS A 35 21.48 30.39 -1.81
CA HIS A 35 22.22 29.32 -2.47
C HIS A 35 23.52 28.93 -1.77
N GLU A 36 24.06 29.77 -0.88
CA GLU A 36 25.31 29.49 -0.15
C GLU A 36 25.14 28.29 0.81
N PRO A 37 25.91 27.20 0.66
CA PRO A 37 25.85 26.04 1.57
C PRO A 37 26.80 26.23 2.76
N SER A 38 26.43 27.07 3.72
CA SER A 38 27.27 27.40 4.89
C SER A 38 26.52 27.19 6.20
N GLU A 39 27.11 26.45 7.14
CA GLU A 39 26.54 26.21 8.48
C GLU A 39 26.44 27.50 9.30
N ASP A 40 27.34 28.46 9.09
CA ASP A 40 27.31 29.80 9.72
C ASP A 40 26.40 30.79 8.96
N LYS A 41 25.46 30.29 8.15
CA LYS A 41 24.53 31.14 7.40
C LYS A 41 23.75 32.02 8.37
N ASN A 42 23.70 33.32 8.09
CA ASN A 42 22.91 34.25 8.89
C ASN A 42 21.41 33.92 8.76
N ILE A 43 20.89 33.16 9.73
CA ILE A 43 19.52 32.62 9.75
C ILE A 43 18.50 33.75 9.70
N LYS A 44 18.75 34.87 10.40
CA LYS A 44 17.86 36.03 10.40
C LYS A 44 17.70 36.62 8.99
N ASN A 45 18.79 36.93 8.30
CA ASN A 45 18.75 37.49 6.95
C ASN A 45 18.13 36.52 5.93
N PHE A 46 18.43 35.22 6.06
CA PHE A 46 17.82 34.18 5.23
C PHE A 46 16.30 34.15 5.45
N SER A 47 15.85 34.12 6.70
CA SER A 47 14.43 34.03 7.08
C SER A 47 13.65 35.29 6.72
N GLU A 48 14.21 36.48 6.92
CA GLU A 48 13.66 37.73 6.40
C GLU A 48 13.55 37.72 4.87
N GLY A 49 14.54 37.13 4.19
CA GLY A 49 14.51 36.91 2.75
C GLY A 49 13.35 36.02 2.29
N ILE A 50 13.14 34.89 2.98
CA ILE A 50 12.00 34.00 2.74
C ILE A 50 10.68 34.73 2.99
N LYS A 51 10.55 35.48 4.10
CA LYS A 51 9.36 36.30 4.40
C LYS A 51 9.06 37.28 3.27
N ARG A 52 10.05 38.04 2.78
CA ARG A 52 9.89 38.98 1.65
C ARG A 52 9.40 38.30 0.36
N LYS A 53 9.87 37.08 0.08
CA LYS A 53 9.44 36.30 -1.08
C LYS A 53 8.00 35.82 -0.92
N ILE A 54 7.65 35.31 0.26
CA ILE A 54 6.27 34.93 0.63
C ILE A 54 5.31 36.11 0.47
N ASP A 55 5.66 37.29 0.99
CA ASP A 55 4.84 38.51 0.91
C ASP A 55 4.57 38.93 -0.55
N LYS A 56 5.52 38.67 -1.45
CA LYS A 56 5.41 38.92 -2.89
C LYS A 56 4.76 37.77 -3.67
N LYS A 57 4.37 36.68 -3.00
CA LYS A 57 3.87 35.44 -3.63
C LYS A 57 4.84 34.82 -4.63
N ASP A 58 6.13 35.03 -4.37
CA ASP A 58 7.24 34.45 -5.12
C ASP A 58 7.70 33.19 -4.38
N TYR A 59 7.19 32.03 -4.80
CA TYR A 59 7.50 30.74 -4.20
C TYR A 59 8.60 29.98 -4.95
N ASP A 60 9.51 30.72 -5.60
CA ASP A 60 10.68 30.14 -6.26
C ASP A 60 11.86 30.02 -5.28
N PHE A 61 11.99 28.83 -4.71
CA PHE A 61 13.04 28.43 -3.78
C PHE A 61 14.01 27.40 -4.40
N ARG A 62 14.13 27.40 -5.73
CA ARG A 62 14.97 26.42 -6.45
C ARG A 62 16.43 26.54 -6.06
N GLY A 63 17.03 25.41 -5.71
CA GLY A 63 18.43 25.33 -5.27
C GLY A 63 18.69 25.85 -3.87
N TYR A 64 17.66 26.28 -3.13
CA TYR A 64 17.87 26.94 -1.85
C TYR A 64 18.45 25.95 -0.83
N TRP A 65 19.44 26.41 -0.07
CA TRP A 65 20.00 25.69 1.05
C TRP A 65 19.35 26.23 2.34
N PHE A 66 18.34 25.51 2.84
CA PHE A 66 17.66 25.81 4.10
C PHE A 66 18.54 25.29 5.26
N PRO A 67 19.04 26.18 6.13
CA PRO A 67 19.94 25.82 7.23
C PRO A 67 19.25 24.94 8.27
N GLU A 68 20.05 24.25 9.09
CA GLU A 68 19.54 23.58 10.28
C GLU A 68 19.14 24.64 11.33
N GLU A 69 18.05 24.40 12.06
CA GLU A 69 17.68 25.26 13.18
C GLU A 69 18.66 25.01 14.34
N GLU A 70 19.37 26.05 14.79
CA GLU A 70 20.25 25.93 15.96
C GLU A 70 19.42 25.64 17.22
N THR A 71 19.59 24.45 17.78
CA THR A 71 18.86 23.97 18.98
C THR A 71 19.22 24.69 20.28
N HIS A 72 20.20 25.60 20.25
CA HIS A 72 20.70 26.35 21.41
C HIS A 72 20.26 27.81 21.46
N LEU A 73 19.51 28.27 20.47
CA LEU A 73 19.11 29.67 20.44
C LEU A 73 17.97 29.95 21.42
N GLU A 74 18.10 31.05 22.17
CA GLU A 74 17.08 31.56 23.10
C GLU A 74 15.76 31.92 22.37
N GLU A 75 14.70 32.25 23.13
CA GLU A 75 13.34 32.54 22.63
C GLU A 75 13.21 33.45 21.38
N PRO A 76 14.12 34.40 21.07
CA PRO A 76 14.07 35.16 19.80
C PRO A 76 14.26 34.31 18.52
N ALA A 77 14.78 33.08 18.60
CA ALA A 77 15.03 32.24 17.43
C ALA A 77 13.80 31.51 16.89
N PHE A 78 12.77 31.31 17.71
CA PHE A 78 11.49 30.78 17.24
C PHE A 78 10.83 31.71 16.21
N GLU A 79 11.07 33.03 16.30
CA GLU A 79 10.53 34.03 15.36
C GLU A 79 11.08 33.88 13.92
N TRP A 80 12.28 33.30 13.80
CA TRP A 80 13.00 33.14 12.53
C TRP A 80 12.88 31.73 11.96
N ARG A 81 12.12 30.85 12.62
CA ARG A 81 11.87 29.51 12.12
C ARG A 81 11.07 29.54 10.81
N ILE A 82 11.59 28.90 9.77
CA ILE A 82 10.91 28.80 8.49
C ILE A 82 9.97 27.60 8.54
N THR A 83 8.68 27.89 8.59
CA THR A 83 7.62 26.89 8.55
C THR A 83 6.56 27.29 7.52
N PHE A 84 6.04 26.29 6.81
CA PHE A 84 4.90 26.42 5.91
C PHE A 84 3.66 25.70 6.46
N THR A 85 3.60 25.50 7.79
CA THR A 85 2.43 24.91 8.44
C THR A 85 1.19 25.77 8.21
N ASN A 86 0.11 25.15 7.71
CA ASN A 86 -1.15 25.78 7.31
C ASN A 86 -0.98 26.92 6.29
N PHE A 87 0.13 26.93 5.56
CA PHE A 87 0.40 27.96 4.56
C PHE A 87 -0.23 27.60 3.21
N THR A 88 -0.74 28.61 2.50
CA THR A 88 -1.30 28.43 1.15
C THR A 88 -0.34 29.01 0.11
N PHE A 89 0.22 28.13 -0.72
CA PHE A 89 0.95 28.51 -1.92
C PHE A 89 -0.05 28.78 -3.05
N GLU A 90 -0.33 30.06 -3.30
CA GLU A 90 -1.29 30.51 -4.32
C GLU A 90 -0.79 30.33 -5.77
N THR A 91 0.52 30.24 -5.95
CA THR A 91 1.20 30.04 -7.24
C THR A 91 2.09 28.79 -7.15
N LEU A 92 2.83 28.48 -8.22
CA LEU A 92 3.71 27.30 -8.25
C LEU A 92 4.77 27.39 -7.16
N ALA A 93 4.83 26.39 -6.28
CA ALA A 93 5.86 26.30 -5.24
C ALA A 93 7.04 25.47 -5.74
N LEU A 94 8.18 26.13 -6.02
CA LEU A 94 9.34 25.49 -6.63
C LEU A 94 10.44 25.31 -5.57
N PHE A 95 10.65 24.08 -5.15
CA PHE A 95 11.69 23.61 -4.23
C PHE A 95 12.68 22.67 -4.94
N ALA A 96 12.67 22.61 -6.26
CA ALA A 96 13.56 21.73 -7.00
C ALA A 96 15.04 22.06 -6.69
N GLU A 97 15.89 21.04 -6.55
CA GLU A 97 17.31 21.16 -6.21
C GLU A 97 17.61 21.78 -4.83
N SER A 98 16.58 22.01 -4.00
CA SER A 98 16.77 22.57 -2.65
C SER A 98 17.29 21.53 -1.66
N ILE A 99 18.00 21.99 -0.64
CA ILE A 99 18.52 21.17 0.46
C ILE A 99 17.93 21.69 1.76
N PHE A 100 17.19 20.84 2.47
CA PHE A 100 16.70 21.10 3.81
C PHE A 100 17.58 20.39 4.84
N LYS A 101 18.49 21.14 5.46
CA LYS A 101 19.38 20.63 6.52
C LYS A 101 18.65 20.39 7.83
N GLY A 102 17.67 21.24 8.12
CA GLY A 102 16.75 21.10 9.24
C GLY A 102 15.48 20.32 8.89
N TYR A 103 14.50 20.40 9.78
CA TYR A 103 13.16 19.87 9.54
C TYR A 103 12.42 20.71 8.49
N ALA A 104 11.66 20.05 7.60
CA ALA A 104 10.86 20.74 6.59
C ALA A 104 9.37 20.63 6.93
N TYR A 105 8.77 21.73 7.39
CA TYR A 105 7.38 21.74 7.89
C TYR A 105 6.39 22.27 6.85
N PHE A 106 5.49 21.39 6.42
CA PHE A 106 4.40 21.66 5.47
C PHE A 106 3.05 21.11 5.98
N SER A 107 2.91 20.92 7.29
CA SER A 107 1.70 20.33 7.88
C SER A 107 0.49 21.21 7.60
N GLY A 108 -0.58 20.67 7.02
CA GLY A 108 -1.76 21.44 6.64
C GLY A 108 -1.55 22.45 5.51
N ALA A 109 -0.38 22.46 4.85
CA ALA A 109 -0.11 23.37 3.75
C ALA A 109 -1.00 23.05 2.54
N THR A 110 -1.42 24.08 1.80
CA THR A 110 -2.20 23.95 0.56
C THR A 110 -1.40 24.47 -0.63
N PHE A 111 -1.27 23.67 -1.68
CA PHE A 111 -0.60 24.02 -2.93
C PHE A 111 -1.62 24.16 -4.05
N GLU A 112 -1.99 25.41 -4.39
CA GLU A 112 -3.07 25.72 -5.33
C GLU A 112 -2.71 25.42 -6.79
N LYS A 113 -1.43 25.62 -7.15
CA LYS A 113 -0.95 25.48 -8.55
C LYS A 113 0.07 24.36 -8.74
N GLY A 114 0.31 23.55 -7.72
CA GLY A 114 1.26 22.44 -7.75
C GLY A 114 2.58 22.80 -7.08
N ALA A 115 3.45 21.81 -6.96
CA ALA A 115 4.75 21.97 -6.33
C ALA A 115 5.81 21.09 -7.00
N ASP A 116 7.06 21.54 -6.96
CA ASP A 116 8.19 20.82 -7.53
C ASP A 116 9.29 20.66 -6.47
N PHE A 117 9.59 19.43 -6.12
CA PHE A 117 10.62 19.00 -5.17
C PHE A 117 11.67 18.10 -5.86
N ARG A 118 11.73 18.04 -7.20
CA ARG A 118 12.71 17.21 -7.92
C ARG A 118 14.15 17.57 -7.55
N ASP A 119 15.02 16.57 -7.44
CA ASP A 119 16.42 16.71 -6.97
C ASP A 119 16.57 17.41 -5.61
N SER A 120 15.50 17.51 -4.80
CA SER A 120 15.63 18.06 -3.44
C SER A 120 16.14 17.01 -2.46
N THR A 121 16.86 17.47 -1.43
CA THR A 121 17.34 16.62 -0.33
C THR A 121 16.80 17.12 0.99
N LEU A 122 16.08 16.26 1.72
CA LEU A 122 15.54 16.54 3.05
C LEU A 122 16.30 15.70 4.08
N GLU A 123 17.17 16.34 4.85
CA GLU A 123 18.12 15.64 5.73
C GLU A 123 17.52 15.22 7.07
N LYS A 124 16.59 16.02 7.60
CA LYS A 124 15.77 15.66 8.77
C LYS A 124 14.34 15.37 8.32
N ARG A 125 13.44 15.16 9.30
CA ARG A 125 12.06 14.80 8.99
C ARG A 125 11.39 15.83 8.09
N ALA A 126 10.71 15.32 7.07
CA ALA A 126 9.89 16.09 6.16
C ALA A 126 8.42 15.87 6.50
N VAL A 127 7.70 16.94 6.83
CA VAL A 127 6.44 16.86 7.56
C VAL A 127 5.31 17.50 6.76
N PHE A 128 4.62 16.70 5.96
CA PHE A 128 3.44 17.03 5.14
C PHE A 128 2.06 16.52 5.65
N PRO A 129 1.83 16.15 6.93
CA PRO A 129 0.53 15.72 7.41
C PRO A 129 -0.62 16.62 7.00
N SER A 130 -1.73 16.05 6.53
CA SER A 130 -2.94 16.80 6.16
C SER A 130 -2.72 17.94 5.14
N SER A 131 -1.60 17.92 4.40
CA SER A 131 -1.38 18.86 3.31
C SER A 131 -2.27 18.54 2.11
N THR A 132 -2.58 19.56 1.31
CA THR A 132 -3.43 19.42 0.11
C THR A 132 -2.69 19.93 -1.12
N PHE A 133 -2.51 19.07 -2.11
CA PHE A 133 -1.96 19.39 -3.42
C PHE A 133 -3.09 19.36 -4.46
N LYS A 134 -3.56 20.55 -4.85
CA LYS A 134 -4.69 20.69 -5.78
C LYS A 134 -4.30 20.45 -7.23
N GLU A 135 -3.04 20.68 -7.57
CA GLU A 135 -2.43 20.32 -8.85
C GLU A 135 -1.29 19.31 -8.64
N ARG A 136 -0.68 18.84 -9.73
CA ARG A 136 0.35 17.80 -9.66
C ARG A 136 1.56 18.27 -8.84
N VAL A 137 2.06 17.40 -7.98
CA VAL A 137 3.33 17.58 -7.28
C VAL A 137 4.39 16.61 -7.80
N TYR A 138 5.62 17.09 -7.95
CA TYR A 138 6.74 16.31 -8.45
C TYR A 138 7.81 16.19 -7.36
N PHE A 139 7.91 15.04 -6.71
CA PHE A 139 9.06 14.67 -5.88
C PHE A 139 10.14 13.99 -6.71
N GLY A 140 9.79 13.49 -7.89
CA GLY A 140 10.71 12.98 -8.89
C GLY A 140 10.03 12.94 -10.26
N PHE A 141 10.75 12.42 -11.24
CA PHE A 141 10.23 12.16 -12.58
C PHE A 141 11.04 11.04 -13.23
N ILE A 142 10.39 10.15 -13.98
CA ILE A 142 11.04 8.92 -14.48
C ILE A 142 12.25 9.20 -15.38
N PHE A 143 12.22 10.30 -16.13
CA PHE A 143 13.29 10.72 -17.04
C PHE A 143 14.33 11.66 -16.40
N ASP A 144 14.20 11.94 -15.10
CA ASP A 144 14.96 13.00 -14.42
C ASP A 144 15.46 12.52 -13.04
N PHE A 145 15.80 13.46 -12.16
CA PHE A 145 16.20 13.23 -10.78
C PHE A 145 15.00 13.07 -9.83
N GLY A 146 15.11 12.13 -8.89
CA GLY A 146 14.20 12.01 -7.76
C GLY A 146 14.75 12.70 -6.52
N SER A 147 13.87 13.14 -5.63
CA SER A 147 14.24 13.66 -4.31
C SER A 147 14.75 12.57 -3.38
N THR A 148 15.45 12.98 -2.33
CA THR A 148 15.95 12.09 -1.28
C THR A 148 15.47 12.57 0.09
N PHE A 149 14.75 11.69 0.80
CA PHE A 149 14.34 11.87 2.18
C PHE A 149 15.26 11.01 3.07
N LYS A 150 16.25 11.64 3.72
CA LYS A 150 17.26 10.92 4.51
C LYS A 150 16.71 10.41 5.86
N ASP A 151 15.75 11.14 6.42
CA ASP A 151 15.02 10.77 7.64
C ASP A 151 13.53 10.55 7.30
N MET A 152 12.66 10.51 8.30
CA MET A 152 11.24 10.20 8.16
C MET A 152 10.51 11.19 7.23
N ALA A 153 9.78 10.65 6.24
CA ALA A 153 8.92 11.40 5.35
C ALA A 153 7.45 11.14 5.72
N ILE A 154 6.76 12.17 6.21
CA ILE A 154 5.42 12.04 6.79
C ILE A 154 4.40 12.74 5.88
N PHE A 155 3.57 11.95 5.21
CA PHE A 155 2.48 12.37 4.33
C PHE A 155 1.11 11.89 4.82
N ASN A 156 0.99 11.58 6.12
CA ASN A 156 -0.25 11.01 6.66
C ASN A 156 -1.45 11.97 6.47
N GLY A 157 -2.54 11.45 5.93
CA GLY A 157 -3.73 12.24 5.61
C GLY A 157 -3.52 13.29 4.50
N ALA A 158 -2.38 13.30 3.80
CA ALA A 158 -2.17 14.23 2.70
C ALA A 158 -3.10 13.90 1.51
N ALA A 159 -3.60 14.95 0.85
CA ALA A 159 -4.51 14.85 -0.28
C ALA A 159 -3.82 15.31 -1.58
N PHE A 160 -3.68 14.38 -2.54
CA PHE A 160 -3.11 14.64 -3.87
C PHE A 160 -4.22 14.57 -4.91
N GLU A 161 -4.86 15.72 -5.18
CA GLU A 161 -6.12 15.79 -5.93
C GLU A 161 -5.97 15.57 -7.43
N LYS A 162 -4.79 15.87 -7.99
CA LYS A 162 -4.49 15.67 -9.43
C LYS A 162 -3.45 14.59 -9.67
N GLY A 163 -2.40 14.57 -8.87
CA GLY A 163 -1.41 13.50 -8.87
C GLY A 163 -0.16 13.83 -8.07
N ALA A 164 0.59 12.80 -7.72
CA ALA A 164 1.90 12.92 -7.09
C ALA A 164 2.90 12.00 -7.79
N ASP A 165 4.00 12.57 -8.25
CA ASP A 165 5.09 11.82 -8.88
C ASP A 165 6.25 11.67 -7.90
N PHE A 166 6.44 10.44 -7.42
CA PHE A 166 7.55 10.00 -6.59
C PHE A 166 8.52 9.12 -7.39
N ALA A 167 8.49 9.14 -8.72
CA ALA A 167 9.36 8.32 -9.53
C ALA A 167 10.84 8.59 -9.18
N ARG A 168 11.62 7.52 -9.00
CA ARG A 168 13.05 7.59 -8.60
C ARG A 168 13.33 8.31 -7.28
N THR A 169 12.30 8.62 -6.48
CA THR A 169 12.48 9.18 -5.13
C THR A 169 13.06 8.12 -4.21
N THR A 170 13.99 8.53 -3.33
CA THR A 170 14.59 7.65 -2.32
C THR A 170 14.14 8.06 -0.93
N PHE A 171 13.51 7.14 -0.21
CA PHE A 171 13.16 7.25 1.20
C PHE A 171 14.14 6.41 2.01
N GLU A 172 15.18 7.05 2.55
CA GLU A 172 16.16 6.39 3.42
C GLU A 172 15.61 6.16 4.83
N GLY A 173 14.70 7.03 5.28
CA GLY A 173 13.93 6.88 6.51
C GLY A 173 12.55 6.22 6.28
N VAL A 174 11.76 6.13 7.37
CA VAL A 174 10.39 5.63 7.30
C VAL A 174 9.51 6.56 6.46
N ALA A 175 8.73 6.00 5.55
CA ALA A 175 7.78 6.75 4.74
C ALA A 175 6.34 6.46 5.20
N ASP A 176 5.66 7.48 5.74
CA ASP A 176 4.30 7.37 6.26
C ASP A 176 3.29 8.04 5.32
N PHE A 177 2.50 7.23 4.63
CA PHE A 177 1.37 7.64 3.78
C PHE A 177 0.03 7.22 4.38
N THR A 178 -0.05 7.03 5.70
CA THR A 178 -1.26 6.55 6.36
C THR A 178 -2.43 7.50 6.11
N GLY A 179 -3.56 6.98 5.61
CA GLY A 179 -4.74 7.78 5.28
C GLY A 179 -4.57 8.77 4.13
N ALA A 180 -3.44 8.79 3.43
CA ALA A 180 -3.23 9.66 2.28
C ALA A 180 -4.14 9.26 1.11
N THR A 181 -4.59 10.26 0.34
CA THR A 181 -5.47 10.05 -0.82
C THR A 181 -4.82 10.50 -2.10
N PHE A 182 -4.79 9.64 -3.12
CA PHE A 182 -4.15 9.90 -4.40
C PHE A 182 -5.13 9.73 -5.56
N ARG A 183 -5.27 10.77 -6.39
CA ARG A 183 -5.91 10.61 -7.71
C ARG A 183 -5.00 9.85 -8.67
N ASP A 184 -3.72 10.20 -8.68
CA ASP A 184 -2.67 9.55 -9.45
C ASP A 184 -1.42 9.51 -8.58
N ALA A 185 -0.78 8.36 -8.48
CA ALA A 185 0.44 8.19 -7.70
C ALA A 185 1.46 7.38 -8.50
N VAL A 186 2.59 7.99 -8.82
CA VAL A 186 3.66 7.32 -9.55
C VAL A 186 4.80 7.07 -8.59
N PHE A 187 5.04 5.81 -8.23
CA PHE A 187 6.17 5.35 -7.41
C PHE A 187 7.17 4.55 -8.26
N THR A 188 7.18 4.76 -9.57
CA THR A 188 7.99 3.99 -10.50
C THR A 188 9.48 4.18 -10.21
N ALA A 189 10.20 3.08 -9.98
CA ALA A 189 11.60 3.09 -9.53
C ALA A 189 11.86 3.87 -8.23
N ALA A 190 10.84 4.15 -7.41
CA ALA A 190 11.03 4.69 -6.06
C ALA A 190 11.67 3.65 -5.15
N THR A 191 12.55 4.08 -4.25
CA THR A 191 13.25 3.20 -3.30
C THR A 191 12.87 3.53 -1.87
N PHE A 192 12.45 2.53 -1.12
CA PHE A 192 12.15 2.60 0.30
C PHE A 192 13.15 1.73 1.06
N GLU A 193 14.11 2.37 1.71
CA GLU A 193 15.17 1.69 2.48
C GLU A 193 14.66 1.18 3.83
N LYS A 194 13.65 1.86 4.39
CA LYS A 194 12.97 1.51 5.64
C LYS A 194 11.50 1.23 5.41
N ALA A 195 10.77 0.99 6.51
CA ALA A 195 9.35 0.68 6.45
C ALA A 195 8.53 1.75 5.70
N ALA A 196 7.59 1.29 4.87
CA ALA A 196 6.62 2.13 4.17
C ALA A 196 5.20 1.82 4.67
N ASP A 197 4.48 2.84 5.12
CA ASP A 197 3.16 2.68 5.70
C ASP A 197 2.09 3.30 4.81
N PHE A 198 1.22 2.47 4.24
CA PHE A 198 0.10 2.91 3.41
C PHE A 198 -1.24 2.66 4.09
N ARG A 199 -1.31 2.33 5.38
CA ARG A 199 -2.58 1.93 6.02
C ARG A 199 -3.66 3.01 5.84
N ASN A 200 -4.89 2.59 5.53
CA ASN A 200 -6.03 3.47 5.25
C ASN A 200 -5.89 4.41 4.04
N SER A 201 -4.80 4.34 3.27
CA SER A 201 -4.65 5.15 2.06
C SER A 201 -5.59 4.71 0.94
N SER A 202 -5.83 5.61 -0.02
CA SER A 202 -6.63 5.30 -1.21
C SER A 202 -6.00 5.82 -2.49
N PHE A 203 -5.97 4.96 -3.51
CA PHE A 203 -5.42 5.23 -4.83
C PHE A 203 -6.52 5.10 -5.90
N VAL A 204 -6.72 6.14 -6.71
CA VAL A 204 -7.53 6.01 -7.93
C VAL A 204 -6.70 5.34 -9.03
N TYR A 205 -5.58 5.94 -9.38
CA TYR A 205 -4.52 5.36 -10.18
C TYR A 205 -3.25 5.24 -9.31
N ALA A 206 -2.48 4.18 -9.50
CA ALA A 206 -1.16 4.06 -8.91
C ALA A 206 -0.24 3.22 -9.80
N ASP A 207 1.03 3.57 -9.86
CA ASP A 207 2.07 2.75 -10.48
C ASP A 207 3.21 2.52 -9.48
N PHE A 208 3.53 1.25 -9.25
CA PHE A 208 4.63 0.81 -8.39
C PHE A 208 5.66 -0.01 -9.18
N ALA A 209 5.65 0.07 -10.52
CA ALA A 209 6.57 -0.66 -11.37
C ALA A 209 8.04 -0.31 -11.02
N ALA A 210 8.91 -1.32 -10.99
CA ALA A 210 10.31 -1.16 -10.60
C ALA A 210 10.60 -0.52 -9.23
N SER A 211 9.58 -0.24 -8.40
CA SER A 211 9.79 0.24 -7.03
C SER A 211 10.52 -0.81 -6.19
N THR A 212 11.34 -0.37 -5.24
CA THR A 212 12.08 -1.25 -4.33
C THR A 212 11.67 -0.95 -2.90
N PHE A 213 11.29 -1.98 -2.16
CA PHE A 213 11.02 -1.92 -0.72
C PHE A 213 11.96 -2.89 -0.04
N LYS A 214 12.81 -2.42 0.87
CA LYS A 214 13.80 -3.25 1.58
C LYS A 214 13.31 -3.75 2.93
N GLU A 215 12.34 -3.05 3.51
CA GLU A 215 11.72 -3.42 4.78
C GLU A 215 10.18 -3.47 4.65
N ILE A 216 9.49 -3.65 5.77
CA ILE A 216 8.05 -3.90 5.86
C ILE A 216 7.22 -2.86 5.10
N VAL A 217 6.21 -3.34 4.36
CA VAL A 217 5.16 -2.52 3.76
C VAL A 217 3.82 -2.83 4.44
N ARG A 218 3.21 -1.82 5.08
CA ARG A 218 1.91 -1.99 5.76
C ARG A 218 0.75 -1.56 4.86
N LEU A 219 -0.20 -2.47 4.63
CA LEU A 219 -1.28 -2.30 3.66
C LEU A 219 -2.70 -2.46 4.24
N ASP A 220 -2.86 -2.38 5.56
CA ASP A 220 -4.17 -2.53 6.20
C ASP A 220 -5.16 -1.48 5.68
N HIS A 221 -6.33 -1.95 5.23
CA HIS A 221 -7.41 -1.11 4.69
C HIS A 221 -7.02 -0.20 3.50
N VAL A 222 -5.95 -0.52 2.77
CA VAL A 222 -5.62 0.16 1.51
C VAL A 222 -6.68 -0.08 0.45
N ARG A 223 -7.08 0.97 -0.27
CA ARG A 223 -8.11 0.92 -1.31
C ARG A 223 -7.56 1.34 -2.66
N PHE A 224 -7.67 0.48 -3.67
CA PHE A 224 -7.43 0.80 -5.07
C PHE A 224 -8.75 0.87 -5.84
N LYS A 225 -9.00 1.98 -6.55
CA LYS A 225 -10.17 2.12 -7.43
C LYS A 225 -10.03 1.25 -8.68
N ILE A 226 -8.82 1.23 -9.26
CA ILE A 226 -8.47 0.37 -10.40
C ILE A 226 -7.77 -0.88 -9.85
N PRO A 227 -8.39 -2.07 -9.90
CA PRO A 227 -7.86 -3.26 -9.25
C PRO A 227 -6.48 -3.74 -9.73
N SER A 228 -6.13 -3.52 -11.00
CA SER A 228 -4.83 -3.93 -11.57
C SER A 228 -3.63 -3.20 -10.99
N HIS A 229 -3.82 -2.02 -10.40
CA HIS A 229 -2.73 -1.24 -9.81
C HIS A 229 -2.33 -1.74 -8.40
N ALA A 230 -3.13 -2.61 -7.81
CA ALA A 230 -2.85 -3.19 -6.50
C ALA A 230 -1.77 -4.30 -6.57
N ASP A 231 -1.68 -4.99 -7.71
CA ASP A 231 -0.97 -6.27 -7.85
C ASP A 231 0.51 -6.19 -7.47
N VAL A 232 1.22 -5.18 -7.97
CA VAL A 232 2.66 -5.02 -7.74
C VAL A 232 2.95 -4.75 -6.26
N LEU A 233 2.17 -3.86 -5.63
CA LEU A 233 2.38 -3.48 -4.24
C LEU A 233 2.08 -4.64 -3.29
N PHE A 234 0.94 -5.33 -3.45
CA PHE A 234 0.60 -6.48 -2.60
C PHE A 234 1.57 -7.64 -2.78
N ARG A 235 2.04 -7.89 -4.01
CA ARG A 235 3.04 -8.93 -4.27
C ARG A 235 4.35 -8.63 -3.56
N LYS A 236 4.83 -7.39 -3.62
CA LYS A 236 6.06 -6.97 -2.93
C LYS A 236 5.91 -7.08 -1.41
N ALA A 237 4.81 -6.56 -0.84
CA ALA A 237 4.54 -6.66 0.59
C ALA A 237 4.47 -8.12 1.07
N LYS A 238 3.81 -9.00 0.31
CA LYS A 238 3.72 -10.44 0.61
C LYS A 238 5.09 -11.10 0.68
N VAL A 239 5.99 -10.84 -0.29
CA VAL A 239 7.36 -11.38 -0.29
C VAL A 239 8.13 -10.93 0.95
N LEU A 240 8.02 -9.66 1.32
CA LEU A 240 8.72 -9.10 2.49
C LEU A 240 8.22 -9.70 3.81
N TRP A 241 6.92 -9.94 3.94
CA TRP A 241 6.37 -10.63 5.12
C TRP A 241 6.80 -12.09 5.21
N HIS A 242 6.91 -12.76 4.06
CA HIS A 242 7.42 -14.13 3.96
C HIS A 242 8.88 -14.21 4.41
N GLU A 243 9.74 -13.31 3.92
CA GLU A 243 11.16 -13.21 4.31
C GLU A 243 11.36 -12.97 5.81
N GLN A 244 10.40 -12.31 6.47
CA GLN A 244 10.41 -12.08 7.92
C GLN A 244 9.79 -13.23 8.74
N GLY A 245 9.26 -14.27 8.10
CA GLY A 245 8.55 -15.37 8.77
C GLY A 245 7.21 -14.96 9.39
N ASN A 246 6.64 -13.81 9.01
CA ASN A 246 5.33 -13.37 9.52
C ASN A 246 4.20 -13.84 8.58
N TYR A 247 3.91 -15.13 8.68
CA TYR A 247 2.93 -15.81 7.83
C TYR A 247 1.48 -15.33 8.03
N VAL A 248 1.18 -14.67 9.15
CA VAL A 248 -0.15 -14.09 9.40
C VAL A 248 -0.37 -12.87 8.50
N GLU A 249 0.60 -11.96 8.45
CA GLU A 249 0.52 -10.76 7.60
C GLU A 249 0.73 -11.11 6.12
N GLU A 250 1.56 -12.12 5.82
CA GLU A 250 1.67 -12.68 4.47
C GLU A 250 0.31 -13.17 3.96
N GLY A 251 -0.40 -13.99 4.75
CA GLY A 251 -1.71 -14.53 4.38
C GLY A 251 -2.77 -13.43 4.16
N LYS A 252 -2.74 -12.34 4.95
CA LYS A 252 -3.60 -11.17 4.73
C LYS A 252 -3.29 -10.47 3.40
N CYS A 253 -2.01 -10.22 3.11
CA CYS A 253 -1.57 -9.60 1.86
C CYS A 253 -1.96 -10.46 0.66
N HIS A 254 -1.77 -11.78 0.75
CA HIS A 254 -2.17 -12.73 -0.28
C HIS A 254 -3.69 -12.70 -0.51
N TYR A 255 -4.49 -12.72 0.57
CA TYR A 255 -5.95 -12.65 0.46
C TYR A 255 -6.39 -11.37 -0.27
N GLN A 256 -5.79 -10.23 0.07
CA GLN A 256 -6.09 -8.95 -0.58
C GLN A 256 -5.64 -8.91 -2.05
N GLU A 257 -4.44 -9.40 -2.37
CA GLU A 257 -3.94 -9.55 -3.75
C GLU A 257 -4.95 -10.34 -4.59
N MET A 258 -5.38 -11.50 -4.09
CA MET A 258 -6.33 -12.37 -4.81
C MET A 258 -7.71 -11.73 -4.97
N ASP A 259 -8.17 -10.91 -4.02
CA ASP A 259 -9.42 -10.16 -4.15
C ASP A 259 -9.34 -9.10 -5.26
N TYR A 260 -8.21 -8.41 -5.39
CA TYR A 260 -7.98 -7.46 -6.48
C TYR A 260 -7.86 -8.16 -7.85
N ILE A 261 -7.08 -9.24 -7.96
CA ILE A 261 -6.99 -10.04 -9.20
C ILE A 261 -8.37 -10.57 -9.61
N ARG A 262 -9.20 -10.99 -8.66
CA ARG A 262 -10.59 -11.40 -8.94
C ARG A 262 -11.42 -10.26 -9.52
N LYS A 263 -11.29 -9.03 -9.01
CA LYS A 263 -12.03 -7.86 -9.50
C LYS A 263 -11.66 -7.47 -10.92
N GLN A 264 -10.48 -7.88 -11.42
CA GLN A 264 -10.04 -7.65 -12.80
C GLN A 264 -10.73 -8.58 -13.82
N LYS A 265 -11.27 -9.73 -13.39
CA LYS A 265 -11.89 -10.70 -14.29
C LYS A 265 -13.30 -10.27 -14.73
N ASN A 266 -13.69 -10.66 -15.95
CA ASN A 266 -15.03 -10.43 -16.50
C ASN A 266 -16.13 -10.93 -15.57
N TRP A 267 -17.29 -10.27 -15.60
CA TRP A 267 -18.39 -10.52 -14.65
C TRP A 267 -18.81 -12.00 -14.55
N PHE A 268 -18.86 -12.72 -15.67
CA PHE A 268 -19.22 -14.14 -15.72
C PHE A 268 -18.20 -15.01 -14.97
N VAL A 269 -16.90 -14.82 -15.26
CA VAL A 269 -15.79 -15.52 -14.60
C VAL A 269 -15.71 -15.11 -13.12
N ARG A 270 -15.92 -13.82 -12.83
CA ARG A 270 -16.01 -13.29 -11.47
C ARG A 270 -17.18 -13.89 -10.72
N TYR A 271 -18.33 -14.13 -11.34
CA TYR A 271 -19.51 -14.73 -10.71
C TYR A 271 -19.26 -16.20 -10.34
N ILE A 272 -18.70 -16.99 -11.26
CA ILE A 272 -18.34 -18.40 -11.03
C ILE A 272 -17.25 -18.53 -9.94
N LEU A 273 -16.16 -17.76 -10.05
CA LEU A 273 -15.07 -17.76 -9.06
C LEU A 273 -15.49 -17.11 -7.73
N ALA A 274 -16.40 -16.13 -7.70
CA ALA A 274 -16.79 -15.47 -6.45
C ALA A 274 -17.78 -16.30 -5.63
N ASN A 275 -18.76 -16.94 -6.27
CA ASN A 275 -19.93 -17.48 -5.58
C ASN A 275 -19.89 -18.99 -5.36
N LEU A 276 -19.22 -19.77 -6.21
CA LEU A 276 -19.31 -21.22 -6.12
C LEU A 276 -18.17 -21.86 -5.30
N PHE A 277 -16.96 -21.29 -5.30
CA PHE A 277 -15.79 -21.95 -4.69
C PHE A 277 -14.96 -21.12 -3.69
N HIS A 278 -14.77 -19.81 -3.87
CA HIS A 278 -13.60 -19.16 -3.22
C HIS A 278 -13.89 -18.38 -1.93
N ARG A 279 -15.01 -17.65 -1.82
CA ARG A 279 -15.40 -17.01 -0.54
C ARG A 279 -16.20 -17.96 0.36
N LEU A 280 -17.01 -18.83 -0.23
CA LEU A 280 -17.90 -19.72 0.51
C LEU A 280 -17.11 -20.86 1.18
N LEU A 281 -16.19 -21.52 0.48
CA LEU A 281 -15.58 -22.76 0.97
C LEU A 281 -14.35 -22.57 1.87
N TYR A 282 -13.39 -21.68 1.54
CA TYR A 282 -12.09 -21.66 2.26
C TYR A 282 -11.26 -20.35 2.19
N GLY A 283 -11.77 -19.27 1.58
CA GLY A 283 -11.13 -17.94 1.61
C GLY A 283 -9.72 -17.89 1.02
N TYR A 284 -9.54 -18.36 -0.22
CA TYR A 284 -8.25 -18.41 -0.95
C TYR A 284 -7.15 -19.31 -0.35
N GLY A 285 -7.50 -20.21 0.56
CA GLY A 285 -6.58 -21.17 1.17
C GLY A 285 -6.31 -20.88 2.64
N GLU A 286 -6.82 -19.74 3.12
CA GLU A 286 -6.44 -19.18 4.42
C GLU A 286 -7.35 -19.64 5.57
N LYS A 287 -8.54 -20.19 5.28
CA LYS A 287 -9.55 -20.52 6.30
C LYS A 287 -9.99 -21.99 6.27
N PRO A 288 -9.19 -22.93 6.81
CA PRO A 288 -9.50 -24.37 6.79
C PRO A 288 -10.73 -24.75 7.61
N PHE A 289 -11.10 -23.95 8.63
CA PHE A 289 -12.26 -24.23 9.49
C PHE A 289 -13.59 -24.30 8.70
N TRP A 290 -13.74 -23.48 7.66
CA TRP A 290 -14.95 -23.49 6.84
C TRP A 290 -15.10 -24.78 6.02
N ILE A 291 -14.00 -25.43 5.66
CA ILE A 291 -14.03 -26.73 4.97
C ILE A 291 -14.73 -27.76 5.85
N PHE A 292 -14.40 -27.83 7.15
CA PHE A 292 -15.07 -28.73 8.09
C PHE A 292 -16.56 -28.45 8.22
N ALA A 293 -16.95 -27.17 8.27
CA ALA A 293 -18.36 -26.78 8.33
C ALA A 293 -19.14 -27.23 7.07
N TRP A 294 -18.54 -27.11 5.88
CA TRP A 294 -19.14 -27.60 4.63
C TRP A 294 -19.23 -29.12 4.56
N CYS A 295 -18.18 -29.84 4.99
CA CYS A 295 -18.21 -31.30 5.09
C CYS A 295 -19.34 -31.78 6.02
N ALA A 296 -19.41 -31.20 7.23
CA ALA A 296 -20.45 -31.51 8.20
C ALA A 296 -21.85 -31.19 7.66
N GLY A 297 -22.00 -30.03 6.99
CA GLY A 297 -23.24 -29.61 6.37
C GLY A 297 -23.70 -30.58 5.26
N LEU A 298 -22.80 -31.03 4.39
CA LEU A 298 -23.13 -31.99 3.33
C LEU A 298 -23.55 -33.34 3.91
N ILE A 299 -22.82 -33.85 4.91
CA ILE A 299 -23.14 -35.12 5.59
C ILE A 299 -24.53 -35.06 6.24
N ILE A 300 -24.82 -33.98 6.98
CA ILE A 300 -26.12 -33.81 7.64
C ILE A 300 -27.24 -33.64 6.60
N PHE A 301 -26.99 -32.90 5.52
CA PHE A 301 -27.98 -32.71 4.45
C PHE A 301 -28.33 -34.04 3.75
N SER A 302 -27.31 -34.80 3.36
CA SER A 302 -27.49 -36.11 2.73
C SER A 302 -28.18 -37.09 3.68
N SER A 303 -27.80 -37.12 4.96
CA SER A 303 -28.41 -38.02 5.96
C SER A 303 -29.91 -37.76 6.14
N VAL A 304 -30.33 -36.50 6.15
CA VAL A 304 -31.75 -36.12 6.23
C VAL A 304 -32.51 -36.59 4.99
N ILE A 305 -31.93 -36.44 3.79
CA ILE A 305 -32.57 -36.92 2.55
C ILE A 305 -32.70 -38.44 2.56
N TYR A 306 -31.66 -39.17 2.94
CA TYR A 306 -31.67 -40.63 3.02
C TYR A 306 -32.73 -41.15 3.98
N TRP A 307 -32.87 -40.47 5.12
CA TRP A 307 -33.86 -40.79 6.13
C TRP A 307 -35.30 -40.56 5.64
N ILE A 308 -35.59 -39.37 5.09
CA ILE A 308 -36.95 -39.03 4.62
C ILE A 308 -37.35 -39.89 3.42
N SER A 309 -36.41 -40.18 2.50
CA SER A 309 -36.72 -40.93 1.29
C SER A 309 -36.85 -42.45 1.55
N LYS A 310 -36.49 -42.93 2.75
CA LYS A 310 -36.29 -44.36 3.06
C LYS A 310 -35.47 -45.07 1.97
N GLY A 311 -34.48 -44.35 1.44
CA GLY A 311 -33.78 -44.68 0.19
C GLY A 311 -32.58 -45.60 0.36
N VAL A 312 -32.36 -46.11 1.57
CA VAL A 312 -31.19 -46.90 1.96
C VAL A 312 -31.67 -48.20 2.58
N LEU A 313 -31.06 -49.31 2.17
CA LEU A 313 -31.31 -50.63 2.74
C LEU A 313 -30.14 -51.05 3.62
N LYS A 314 -30.43 -51.60 4.79
CA LYS A 314 -29.48 -52.28 5.67
C LYS A 314 -29.47 -53.77 5.35
N ILE A 315 -28.28 -54.36 5.23
CA ILE A 315 -28.09 -55.78 4.99
C ILE A 315 -27.93 -56.49 6.34
N VAL A 316 -28.84 -57.42 6.64
CA VAL A 316 -28.80 -58.24 7.85
C VAL A 316 -28.89 -59.71 7.43
N GLY A 317 -27.73 -60.37 7.42
CA GLY A 317 -27.60 -61.73 6.86
C GLY A 317 -27.93 -61.75 5.37
N VAL A 318 -28.97 -62.50 4.98
CA VAL A 318 -29.44 -62.63 3.58
C VAL A 318 -30.55 -61.62 3.23
N ARG A 319 -31.06 -60.87 4.21
CA ARG A 319 -32.19 -59.94 4.02
C ARG A 319 -31.71 -58.49 3.89
N ALA A 320 -32.40 -57.72 3.05
CA ALA A 320 -32.23 -56.28 2.94
C ALA A 320 -33.49 -55.59 3.50
N VAL A 321 -33.32 -54.76 4.52
CA VAL A 321 -34.42 -54.10 5.23
C VAL A 321 -34.26 -52.57 5.08
N PRO A 322 -35.33 -51.81 4.78
CA PRO A 322 -35.26 -50.35 4.72
C PRO A 322 -34.77 -49.75 6.05
N VAL A 323 -33.90 -48.76 5.95
CA VAL A 323 -33.46 -47.96 7.09
C VAL A 323 -34.56 -46.96 7.46
N GLU A 324 -35.02 -47.02 8.71
CA GLU A 324 -36.07 -46.12 9.22
C GLU A 324 -35.55 -45.08 10.21
N ASP A 325 -34.40 -45.35 10.84
CA ASP A 325 -33.79 -44.47 11.82
C ASP A 325 -32.79 -43.49 11.17
N TYR A 326 -32.80 -42.26 11.69
CA TYR A 326 -31.91 -41.20 11.23
C TYR A 326 -30.43 -41.56 11.45
N TRP A 327 -30.09 -42.24 12.53
CA TRP A 327 -28.70 -42.55 12.90
C TRP A 327 -28.01 -43.49 11.89
N ASN A 328 -28.70 -44.52 11.40
CA ASN A 328 -28.18 -45.37 10.34
C ASN A 328 -28.05 -44.62 9.00
N SER A 329 -28.93 -43.64 8.73
CA SER A 329 -28.81 -42.77 7.54
C SER A 329 -27.63 -41.79 7.64
N LEU A 330 -27.35 -41.27 8.84
CA LEU A 330 -26.17 -40.47 9.13
C LEU A 330 -24.89 -41.31 9.00
N TYR A 331 -24.88 -42.51 9.57
CA TYR A 331 -23.76 -43.43 9.43
C TYR A 331 -23.48 -43.77 7.95
N PHE A 332 -24.53 -44.06 7.16
CA PHE A 332 -24.40 -44.31 5.73
C PHE A 332 -23.80 -43.11 4.98
N SER A 333 -24.27 -41.89 5.28
CA SER A 333 -23.73 -40.65 4.71
C SER A 333 -22.25 -40.46 5.06
N VAL A 334 -21.85 -40.67 6.32
CA VAL A 334 -20.43 -40.59 6.74
C VAL A 334 -19.57 -41.57 5.95
N VAL A 335 -19.95 -42.84 5.89
CA VAL A 335 -19.20 -43.91 5.20
C VAL A 335 -19.14 -43.67 3.69
N THR A 336 -20.19 -43.09 3.11
CA THR A 336 -20.25 -42.71 1.69
C THR A 336 -19.36 -41.51 1.40
N PHE A 337 -19.45 -40.46 2.21
CA PHE A 337 -18.62 -39.26 2.09
C PHE A 337 -17.13 -39.58 2.24
N THR A 338 -16.76 -40.42 3.21
CA THR A 338 -15.36 -40.86 3.37
C THR A 338 -14.94 -41.93 2.36
N THR A 339 -15.84 -42.36 1.48
CA THR A 339 -15.61 -43.40 0.47
C THR A 339 -15.15 -44.76 1.03
N LEU A 340 -15.52 -45.04 2.28
CA LEU A 340 -15.06 -46.21 3.03
C LEU A 340 -15.85 -47.48 2.66
N GLY A 341 -17.15 -47.34 2.45
CA GLY A 341 -17.99 -48.37 1.82
C GLY A 341 -17.99 -49.76 2.46
N TYR A 342 -18.26 -49.87 3.77
CA TYR A 342 -18.27 -51.16 4.49
C TYR A 342 -19.22 -52.23 3.93
N GLY A 343 -20.21 -51.82 3.11
CA GLY A 343 -21.09 -52.74 2.38
C GLY A 343 -22.29 -53.27 3.16
N ASP A 344 -22.48 -52.79 4.39
CA ASP A 344 -23.62 -53.03 5.28
C ASP A 344 -24.88 -52.25 4.88
N PHE A 345 -24.72 -51.15 4.13
CA PHE A 345 -25.81 -50.34 3.59
C PHE A 345 -25.74 -50.21 2.06
N ARG A 346 -26.90 -50.14 1.41
CA ARG A 346 -27.00 -49.94 -0.05
C ARG A 346 -28.08 -48.93 -0.41
N PRO A 347 -27.77 -47.89 -1.22
CA PRO A 347 -28.77 -46.96 -1.71
C PRO A 347 -29.61 -47.60 -2.82
N ILE A 348 -30.89 -47.26 -2.85
CA ILE A 348 -31.87 -47.75 -3.83
C ILE A 348 -32.56 -46.60 -4.57
N GLY A 349 -33.09 -46.90 -5.76
CA GLY A 349 -33.79 -45.92 -6.58
C GLY A 349 -32.95 -44.68 -6.92
N LYS A 350 -33.58 -43.50 -6.88
CA LYS A 350 -32.95 -42.22 -7.25
C LYS A 350 -31.88 -41.74 -6.28
N VAL A 351 -31.88 -42.27 -5.05
CA VAL A 351 -30.93 -41.90 -3.98
C VAL A 351 -29.49 -42.32 -4.31
N LYS A 352 -29.32 -43.30 -5.21
CA LYS A 352 -28.00 -43.67 -5.77
C LYS A 352 -27.25 -42.48 -6.34
N ILE A 353 -27.94 -41.55 -6.99
CA ILE A 353 -27.33 -40.36 -7.60
C ILE A 353 -26.74 -39.46 -6.49
N LEU A 354 -27.48 -39.24 -5.41
CA LEU A 354 -27.02 -38.46 -4.27
C LEU A 354 -25.80 -39.11 -3.61
N ALA A 355 -25.84 -40.42 -3.38
CA ALA A 355 -24.71 -41.16 -2.81
C ALA A 355 -23.45 -41.09 -3.69
N SER A 356 -23.61 -41.15 -5.02
CA SER A 356 -22.48 -40.98 -5.94
C SER A 356 -21.90 -39.57 -5.91
N ILE A 357 -22.75 -38.53 -5.87
CA ILE A 357 -22.30 -37.14 -5.77
C ILE A 357 -21.60 -36.88 -4.43
N GLU A 358 -22.16 -37.38 -3.33
CA GLU A 358 -21.60 -37.27 -1.99
C GLU A 358 -20.20 -37.90 -1.90
N ALA A 359 -20.01 -39.09 -2.46
CA ALA A 359 -18.71 -39.75 -2.50
C ALA A 359 -17.66 -38.94 -3.29
N ILE A 360 -18.04 -38.40 -4.46
CA ILE A 360 -17.15 -37.57 -5.29
C ILE A 360 -16.77 -36.28 -4.55
N LEU A 361 -17.75 -35.60 -3.96
CA LEU A 361 -17.51 -34.39 -3.18
C LEU A 361 -16.63 -34.67 -1.96
N GLY A 362 -16.83 -35.81 -1.29
CA GLY A 362 -16.01 -36.23 -0.16
C GLY A 362 -14.52 -36.33 -0.49
N ILE A 363 -14.16 -37.02 -1.58
CA ILE A 363 -12.77 -37.09 -2.06
C ILE A 363 -12.21 -35.69 -2.34
N PHE A 364 -12.99 -34.84 -3.00
CA PHE A 364 -12.56 -33.48 -3.33
C PHE A 364 -12.34 -32.62 -2.09
N PHE A 365 -13.22 -32.70 -1.09
CA PHE A 365 -13.07 -31.99 0.18
C PHE A 365 -11.85 -32.45 0.97
N VAL A 366 -11.56 -33.75 1.01
CA VAL A 366 -10.35 -34.28 1.64
C VAL A 366 -9.10 -33.77 0.93
N ALA A 367 -9.07 -33.77 -0.40
CA ALA A 367 -7.96 -33.24 -1.18
C ALA A 367 -7.75 -31.72 -0.93
N LEU A 368 -8.83 -30.94 -0.90
CA LEU A 368 -8.78 -29.51 -0.56
C LEU A 368 -8.29 -29.27 0.88
N PHE A 369 -8.72 -30.10 1.83
CA PHE A 369 -8.24 -30.03 3.20
C PHE A 369 -6.72 -30.25 3.26
N ILE A 370 -6.22 -31.32 2.62
CA ILE A 370 -4.78 -31.60 2.56
C ILE A 370 -4.03 -30.43 1.91
N PHE A 371 -4.52 -29.90 0.80
CA PHE A 371 -3.89 -28.76 0.12
C PHE A 371 -3.81 -27.51 1.02
N THR A 372 -4.92 -27.14 1.65
CA THR A 372 -4.96 -25.94 2.52
C THR A 372 -4.16 -26.13 3.80
N PHE A 373 -4.17 -27.33 4.38
CA PHE A 373 -3.36 -27.68 5.55
C PHE A 373 -1.86 -27.66 5.21
N ALA A 374 -1.45 -28.36 4.14
CA ALA A 374 -0.07 -28.43 3.70
C ALA A 374 0.50 -27.04 3.39
N ARG A 375 -0.26 -26.18 2.71
CA ARG A 375 0.15 -24.81 2.44
C ARG A 375 0.38 -24.00 3.72
N ARG A 376 -0.47 -24.20 4.74
CA ARG A 376 -0.37 -23.50 6.03
C ARG A 376 0.76 -24.03 6.92
N THR A 377 1.11 -25.31 6.81
CA THR A 377 2.20 -25.91 7.59
C THR A 377 3.55 -25.83 6.90
N ALA A 378 3.61 -25.79 5.56
CA ALA A 378 4.84 -25.65 4.80
C ALA A 378 5.29 -24.19 4.65
N GLY A 379 4.37 -23.23 4.79
CA GLY A 379 4.68 -21.82 5.01
C GLY A 379 4.82 -21.48 6.49
N ARG A 380 5.38 -22.38 7.30
CA ARG A 380 5.83 -22.17 8.69
C ARG A 380 7.13 -22.92 8.86
#